data_AF-A0A0U5IQD8-F1
#
_entry.id   AF-A0A0U5IQD8-F1
#
_cell.length_a   1.000
_cell.length_b   1.000
_cell.length_c   1.000
_cell.angle_alpha   90.00
_cell.angle_beta   90.00
_cell.angle_gamma   90.00
#
_symmetry.space_group_name_H-M   'P 1'
#
loop_
_entity.id
_entity.type
_entity.pdbx_description
1 polymer ?
#
loop_
_entity_poly.entity_id
_entity_poly.type
_entity_poly.pdbx_seq_one_letter_code
_entity_poly.pdbx_strand_id
1 'polypeptide(L)'
;MEPTRNRQIGERIRTARERCSLSHKALAALTDGAISASRLANYESGLRRPGIEEAEALAGALGDVSAAWLLTLDGGDAPASVRP
;
A
#
# COMPACT_ATOMS: atom_id res chain seq x y z
N MET A 1 -2.82 -23.34 -1.70
CA MET A 1 -3.87 -22.30 -1.59
C MET A 1 -3.31 -21.07 -2.26
N GLU A 2 -3.91 -20.60 -3.35
CA GLU A 2 -3.47 -19.35 -3.96
C GLU A 2 -3.66 -18.19 -2.96
N PRO A 3 -2.67 -17.30 -2.80
CA PRO A 3 -2.84 -16.13 -1.94
C PRO A 3 -4.03 -15.33 -2.47
N THR A 4 -5.03 -15.10 -1.60
CA THR A 4 -6.16 -14.24 -1.95
C THR A 4 -5.63 -12.90 -2.42
N ARG A 5 -6.31 -12.27 -3.38
CA ARG A 5 -5.89 -10.99 -3.95
C ARG A 5 -5.57 -9.92 -2.90
N ASN A 6 -6.28 -9.97 -1.76
CA ASN A 6 -6.04 -9.11 -0.60
C ASN A 6 -4.64 -9.30 0.01
N ARG A 7 -4.14 -10.54 0.07
CA ARG A 7 -2.80 -10.84 0.59
C ARG A 7 -1.71 -10.29 -0.32
N GLN A 8 -1.88 -10.41 -1.64
CA GLN A 8 -0.95 -9.83 -2.62
C GLN A 8 -0.89 -8.30 -2.52
N ILE A 9 -2.05 -7.65 -2.36
CA ILE A 9 -2.14 -6.21 -2.09
C ILE A 9 -1.39 -5.86 -0.80
N GLY A 10 -1.62 -6.63 0.28
CA GLY A 10 -0.94 -6.44 1.55
C GLY A 10 0.59 -6.57 1.46
N GLU A 11 1.07 -7.57 0.71
CA GLU A 11 2.49 -7.76 0.45
C GLU A 11 3.08 -6.58 -0.33
N ARG A 12 2.41 -6.06 -1.36
CA ARG A 12 2.87 -4.87 -2.10
C ARG A 12 2.98 -3.63 -1.21
N ILE A 13 1.98 -3.39 -0.36
CA ILE A 13 2.02 -2.27 0.61
C ILE A 13 3.21 -2.42 1.55
N ARG A 14 3.40 -3.63 2.09
CA ARG A 14 4.52 -3.94 2.99
C ARG A 14 5.87 -3.72 2.31
N THR A 15 6.05 -4.25 1.11
CA THR A 15 7.29 -4.10 0.34
C THR A 15 7.58 -2.63 0.06
N ALA A 16 6.58 -1.85 -0.36
CA ALA A 16 6.77 -0.42 -0.58
C ALA A 16 7.15 0.32 0.72
N ARG A 17 6.46 0.01 1.83
CA ARG A 17 6.77 0.57 3.15
C ARG A 17 8.19 0.24 3.60
N GLU A 18 8.61 -1.01 3.44
CA GLU A 18 9.95 -1.50 3.81
C GLU A 18 11.03 -0.86 2.92
N ARG A 19 10.78 -0.67 1.62
CA ARG A 19 11.67 0.08 0.71
C ARG A 19 11.87 1.52 1.17
N CYS A 20 10.81 2.17 1.64
CA CYS A 20 10.87 3.52 2.22
C CYS A 20 11.40 3.54 3.66
N SER A 21 11.73 2.38 4.26
CA SER A 21 12.13 2.24 5.68
C SER A 21 11.15 2.88 6.67
N LEU A 22 9.86 2.88 6.34
CA LEU A 22 8.82 3.49 7.17
C LEU A 22 8.25 2.49 8.16
N SER A 23 7.98 2.93 9.40
CA SER A 23 7.14 2.16 10.33
C SER A 23 5.66 2.35 9.99
N HIS A 24 4.77 1.46 10.46
CA HIS A 24 3.31 1.65 10.29
C HIS A 24 2.83 3.00 10.85
N LYS A 25 3.42 3.47 11.95
CA LYS A 25 3.10 4.78 12.53
C LYS A 25 3.56 5.93 11.64
N ALA A 26 4.77 5.82 11.07
CA ALA A 26 5.30 6.84 10.16
C ALA A 26 4.46 6.93 8.87
N LEU A 27 4.12 5.79 8.28
CA LEU A 27 3.26 5.75 7.10
C LEU A 27 1.85 6.28 7.39
N ALA A 28 1.26 5.90 8.52
CA ALA A 28 -0.02 6.46 8.97
C ALA A 28 0.01 7.99 9.11
N ALA A 29 1.09 8.54 9.66
CA ALA A 29 1.28 9.99 9.79
C ALA A 29 1.41 10.68 8.43
N LEU A 30 2.06 10.06 7.44
CA LEU A 30 2.18 10.58 6.08
C LEU A 30 0.85 10.58 5.31
N THR A 31 -0.10 9.71 5.69
CA THR A 31 -1.46 9.70 5.13
C THR A 31 -2.39 10.73 5.79
N ASP A 32 -1.85 11.74 6.49
CA ASP A 32 -2.61 12.76 7.23
C ASP A 32 -3.62 12.17 8.23
N GLY A 33 -3.33 10.97 8.77
CA GLY A 33 -4.22 10.26 9.67
C GLY A 33 -5.44 9.59 8.99
N ALA A 34 -5.56 9.62 7.66
CA ALA A 34 -6.60 8.89 6.93
C ALA A 34 -6.54 7.38 7.25
N ILE A 35 -5.33 6.84 7.40
CA ILE A 35 -5.11 5.42 7.69
C ILE A 35 -4.36 5.29 9.02
N SER A 36 -4.95 4.54 9.96
CA SER A 36 -4.28 4.24 11.23
C SER A 36 -3.27 3.08 11.06
N ALA A 37 -2.28 3.02 11.96
CA ALA A 37 -1.29 1.94 11.96
C ALA A 37 -1.95 0.54 12.04
N SER A 38 -3.06 0.39 12.77
CA SER A 38 -3.83 -0.87 12.80
C SER A 38 -4.52 -1.18 11.47
N ARG A 39 -5.04 -0.19 10.74
CA ARG A 39 -5.62 -0.42 9.40
C ARG A 39 -4.54 -0.86 8.43
N LEU A 40 -3.37 -0.23 8.48
CA LEU A 40 -2.18 -0.66 7.73
C LEU A 40 -1.82 -2.12 8.00
N ALA A 41 -1.76 -2.53 9.27
CA ALA A 41 -1.49 -3.93 9.61
C ALA A 41 -2.57 -4.90 9.07
N ASN A 42 -3.84 -4.52 9.10
CA ASN A 42 -4.93 -5.30 8.53
C ASN A 42 -4.84 -5.41 7.00
N TYR A 43 -4.42 -4.34 6.32
CA TYR A 43 -4.17 -4.35 4.88
C TYR A 43 -2.98 -5.24 4.53
N GLU A 44 -1.85 -5.07 5.22
CA GLU A 44 -0.64 -5.90 5.01
C GLU A 44 -0.89 -7.39 5.27
N SER A 45 -1.77 -7.72 6.22
CA SER A 45 -2.13 -9.12 6.53
C SER A 45 -3.17 -9.72 5.57
N GLY A 46 -3.74 -8.91 4.66
CA GLY A 46 -4.82 -9.33 3.76
C GLY A 46 -6.18 -9.54 4.45
N LEU A 47 -6.30 -9.17 5.72
CA LEU A 47 -7.53 -9.21 6.51
C LEU A 47 -8.58 -8.24 5.97
N ARG A 48 -8.12 -7.11 5.42
CA ARG A 48 -8.97 -6.08 4.83
C ARG A 48 -8.35 -5.60 3.52
N ARG A 49 -9.19 -5.18 2.58
CA ARG A 49 -8.75 -4.56 1.34
C ARG A 49 -8.82 -3.03 1.49
N PRO A 50 -7.76 -2.28 1.15
CA PRO A 50 -7.84 -0.83 1.09
C PRO A 50 -8.83 -0.39 -0.01
N GLY A 51 -9.57 0.69 0.25
CA GLY A 51 -10.35 1.37 -0.78
C GLY A 51 -9.47 2.11 -1.78
N ILE A 52 -10.11 2.75 -2.76
CA ILE A 52 -9.39 3.58 -3.74
C ILE A 52 -8.75 4.79 -3.06
N GLU A 53 -9.51 5.50 -2.21
CA GLU A 53 -9.01 6.67 -1.47
C GLU A 53 -7.82 6.32 -0.57
N GLU A 54 -7.88 5.18 0.14
CA GLU A 54 -6.74 4.72 0.94
C GLU A 54 -5.54 4.32 0.08
N ALA A 55 -5.76 3.68 -1.08
CA ALA A 55 -4.68 3.32 -1.98
C ALA A 55 -4.00 4.57 -2.57
N GLU A 56 -4.76 5.63 -2.89
CA GLU A 56 -4.23 6.92 -3.32
C GLU A 56 -3.45 7.63 -2.21
N ALA A 57 -3.98 7.62 -0.97
CA ALA A 57 -3.27 8.16 0.18
C ALA A 57 -1.95 7.41 0.45
N LEU A 58 -1.96 6.08 0.37
CA LEU A 58 -0.75 5.26 0.50
C LEU A 58 0.25 5.54 -0.62
N ALA A 59 -0.22 5.61 -1.87
CA ALA A 59 0.62 5.93 -3.02
C ALA A 59 1.27 7.31 -2.87
N GLY A 60 0.50 8.32 -2.47
CA GLY A 60 1.02 9.66 -2.19
C GLY A 60 2.02 9.69 -1.04
N ALA A 61 1.75 8.96 0.04
CA ALA A 61 2.64 8.86 1.19
C ALA A 61 3.95 8.10 0.91
N LEU A 62 3.88 7.06 0.08
CA LEU A 62 5.03 6.25 -0.33
C LEU A 62 5.83 6.93 -1.44
N GLY A 63 5.19 7.75 -2.27
CA GLY A 63 5.79 8.58 -3.31
C GLY A 63 6.41 7.84 -4.51
N ASP A 64 6.74 6.56 -4.35
CA ASP A 64 7.42 5.73 -5.34
C ASP A 64 6.49 4.71 -6.02
N VAL A 65 5.23 4.61 -5.59
CA VAL A 65 4.27 3.62 -6.06
C VAL A 65 2.91 4.25 -6.40
N SER A 66 2.14 3.61 -7.29
CA SER A 66 0.79 4.04 -7.66
C SER A 66 -0.31 3.24 -6.94
N ALA A 67 -1.49 3.83 -6.80
CA ALA A 67 -2.66 3.15 -6.22
C ALA A 67 -3.05 1.90 -7.03
N ALA A 68 -2.93 1.95 -8.36
CA ALA A 68 -3.18 0.81 -9.24
C ALA A 68 -2.20 -0.34 -8.99
N TRP A 69 -0.92 -0.03 -8.74
CA TRP A 69 0.08 -1.02 -8.38
C TRP A 69 -0.20 -1.63 -7.01
N LEU A 70 -0.50 -0.82 -6.00
CA LEU A 70 -0.88 -1.34 -4.69
C LEU A 70 -2.09 -2.30 -4.78
N LEU A 71 -3.08 -1.98 -5.63
CA LEU A 71 -4.29 -2.76 -5.80
C LEU A 71 -4.19 -3.97 -6.73
N THR A 72 -3.01 -4.31 -7.25
CA THR A 72 -2.79 -5.42 -8.23
C THR A 72 -3.64 -5.27 -9.50
N LEU A 73 -3.80 -4.03 -9.96
CA LEU A 73 -4.57 -3.68 -11.17
C LEU A 73 -3.67 -3.47 -12.38
N ASP A 74 -2.38 -3.21 -12.18
CA ASP A 74 -1.39 -3.26 -13.24
C ASP A 74 -0.91 -4.72 -13.37
N GLY A 75 -0.88 -5.27 -14.58
CA GLY A 75 -0.32 -6.62 -14.80
C GLY A 75 1.21 -6.70 -14.65
N GLY A 76 1.83 -5.69 -14.04
CA GLY A 76 3.28 -5.50 -13.93
C GLY A 76 3.83 -5.81 -12.53
N ASP A 77 5.13 -6.15 -12.50
CA ASP A 77 5.86 -6.56 -11.29
C ASP A 77 6.49 -5.36 -10.54
N ALA A 78 6.59 -4.19 -11.17
CA ALA A 78 7.32 -3.04 -10.62
C ALA A 78 6.48 -1.76 -10.63
N PRO A 79 6.59 -0.91 -9.60
CA PRO A 79 5.91 0.38 -9.61
C PRO A 79 6.49 1.23 -10.75
N ALA A 80 5.66 1.56 -11.72
CA ALA A 80 5.97 2.62 -12.66
C ALA A 80 6.24 3.87 -11.82
N SER A 81 7.46 4.40 -11.89
CA SER A 81 7.80 5.68 -11.29
C SER A 81 6.90 6.73 -11.95
N VAL A 82 5.76 7.00 -11.31
CA VAL A 82 4.84 8.06 -11.70
C VAL A 82 5.36 9.30 -10.99
N ARG A 83 6.25 10.00 -11.68
CA ARG A 83 6.39 11.44 -11.51
C ARG A 83 6.20 12.07 -12.88
N PRO A 84 5.29 13.05 -13.05
CA PRO A 84 5.29 13.91 -14.22
C PRO A 84 6.55 14.77 -14.27
#